data_AF-A0A448WLX7-F1
#
_entry.id   AF-A0A448WLX7-F1
#
_cell.length_a   1.000
_cell.length_b   1.000
_cell.length_c   1.000
_cell.angle_alpha   90.00
_cell.angle_beta   90.00
_cell.angle_gamma   90.00
#
_symmetry.space_group_name_H-M   'P 1'
#
loop_
_entity.id
_entity.type
_entity.pdbx_description
1 polymer ?
#
loop_
_entity_poly.entity_id
_entity_poly.type
_entity_poly.pdbx_seq_one_letter_code
_entity_poly.pdbx_strand_id
1 'polypeptide(L)'
;MHDEYQANLLNSMWLIAVTFLSIGYGDIVPHTYCGRVIAICAGVLGSGCTALVVAVFARKLELSKAEKHVKYYAANVLRETWLIYKYTKLVKRVNPSKVRTHQRKFLRAIHGQV
;
A
#
# COMPACT_ATOMS: atom_id res chain seq x y z
N MET A 1 -23.74 8.11 -45.16
CA MET A 1 -24.74 8.08 -44.06
C MET A 1 -24.35 7.10 -42.95
N HIS A 2 -23.92 5.86 -43.25
CA HIS A 2 -23.48 4.93 -42.18
C HIS A 2 -22.19 5.38 -41.48
N ASP A 3 -21.25 5.98 -42.22
CA ASP A 3 -19.94 6.37 -41.67
C ASP A 3 -20.03 7.47 -40.60
N GLU A 4 -20.97 8.42 -40.75
CA GLU A 4 -21.17 9.50 -39.78
C GLU A 4 -21.76 9.00 -38.46
N TYR A 5 -22.69 8.03 -38.50
CA TYR A 5 -23.24 7.45 -37.29
C TYR A 5 -22.17 6.68 -36.51
N GLN A 6 -21.34 5.92 -37.22
CA GLN A 6 -20.23 5.20 -36.61
C GLN A 6 -19.19 6.16 -36.01
N ALA A 7 -18.86 7.25 -36.70
CA ALA A 7 -17.98 8.28 -36.16
C ALA A 7 -18.55 8.94 -34.89
N ASN A 8 -19.84 9.27 -34.87
CA ASN A 8 -20.51 9.86 -33.71
C ASN A 8 -20.56 8.91 -32.49
N LEU A 9 -20.80 7.61 -32.72
CA LEU A 9 -20.73 6.59 -31.67
C LEU A 9 -19.31 6.44 -31.12
N LEU A 10 -18.31 6.36 -31.99
CA LEU A 10 -16.90 6.24 -31.59
C LEU A 10 -16.44 7.48 -30.81
N ASN A 11 -16.84 8.69 -31.24
CA ASN A 11 -16.55 9.94 -30.53
C ASN A 11 -17.18 9.97 -29.12
N SER A 12 -18.40 9.46 -28.99
CA SER A 12 -19.09 9.38 -27.71
C SER A 12 -18.44 8.35 -26.78
N MET A 13 -18.08 7.17 -27.29
CA MET A 13 -17.34 6.15 -26.54
C MET A 13 -15.96 6.66 -26.10
N TRP A 14 -15.25 7.34 -27.00
CA TRP A 14 -13.96 7.97 -26.72
C TRP A 14 -14.06 9.01 -25.61
N LEU A 15 -15.02 9.94 -25.71
CA LEU A 15 -15.28 10.95 -24.70
C LEU A 15 -15.55 10.33 -23.32
N ILE A 16 -16.39 9.29 -23.26
CA ILE A 16 -16.71 8.60 -22.01
C ILE A 16 -15.49 7.86 -21.45
N ALA A 17 -14.69 7.20 -22.30
CA ALA A 17 -13.47 6.51 -21.87
C ALA A 17 -12.42 7.49 -21.31
N VAL A 18 -12.16 8.61 -21.99
CA VAL A 18 -11.23 9.67 -21.57
C VAL A 18 -11.69 10.33 -20.26
N THR A 19 -13.00 10.49 -20.09
CA THR A 19 -13.61 11.06 -18.87
C THR A 19 -13.55 10.08 -17.71
N PHE A 20 -13.86 8.80 -17.94
CA PHE A 20 -13.76 7.75 -16.93
C PHE A 20 -12.33 7.57 -16.43
N LEU A 21 -11.36 7.62 -17.34
CA LEU A 21 -9.94 7.57 -17.03
C LEU A 21 -9.40 8.87 -16.42
N SER A 22 -10.24 9.90 -16.29
CA SER A 22 -9.89 11.22 -15.76
C SER A 22 -8.71 11.90 -16.49
N ILE A 23 -8.55 11.65 -17.80
CA ILE A 23 -7.50 12.27 -18.63
C ILE A 23 -7.96 13.64 -19.13
N GLY A 24 -9.12 13.70 -19.80
CA GLY A 24 -9.73 14.94 -20.29
C GLY A 24 -8.89 15.71 -21.33
N TYR A 25 -8.60 15.11 -22.49
CA TYR A 25 -7.87 15.80 -23.58
C TYR A 25 -8.56 17.08 -24.08
N GLY A 26 -9.89 17.14 -24.04
CA GLY A 26 -10.67 18.32 -24.44
C GLY A 26 -10.84 18.49 -25.96
N ASP A 27 -10.49 17.47 -26.73
CA ASP A 27 -10.64 17.38 -28.19
C ASP A 27 -12.11 17.30 -28.63
N ILE A 28 -12.96 16.64 -27.85
CA ILE A 28 -14.39 16.49 -28.11
C ILE A 28 -15.15 16.88 -26.82
N VAL A 29 -16.15 17.76 -26.93
CA VAL A 29 -16.91 18.28 -25.78
C VAL A 29 -18.41 18.09 -26.01
N PRO A 30 -19.19 17.58 -25.03
CA PRO A 30 -20.63 17.46 -25.18
C PRO A 30 -21.26 18.86 -25.17
N HIS A 31 -21.84 19.24 -26.32
CA HIS A 31 -22.61 20.48 -26.46
C HIS A 31 -24.04 20.37 -25.91
N THR A 32 -24.52 19.15 -25.64
CA THR A 32 -25.85 18.90 -25.08
C THR A 32 -25.83 18.81 -23.56
N TYR A 33 -26.91 19.27 -22.91
CA TYR A 33 -27.05 19.20 -21.45
C TYR A 33 -27.00 17.75 -20.93
N CYS A 34 -27.64 16.81 -21.63
CA CYS A 34 -27.62 15.39 -21.27
C CYS A 34 -26.19 14.81 -21.33
N GLY A 35 -25.42 15.13 -22.38
CA GLY A 35 -24.03 14.66 -22.51
C GLY A 35 -23.12 15.19 -21.41
N ARG A 36 -23.33 16.45 -20.97
CA ARG A 36 -22.58 17.05 -19.84
C ARG A 36 -22.87 16.33 -18.53
N VAL A 37 -24.13 16.00 -18.25
CA VAL A 37 -24.51 15.24 -17.04
C VAL A 37 -23.88 13.85 -17.04
N ILE A 38 -23.94 13.14 -18.18
CA ILE A 38 -23.34 11.80 -18.31
C ILE A 38 -21.83 11.87 -18.12
N ALA A 39 -21.14 12.87 -18.68
CA ALA A 39 -19.71 13.07 -18.48
C ALA A 39 -19.35 13.29 -17.00
N ILE A 40 -20.13 14.12 -16.28
CA ILE A 40 -19.94 14.35 -14.84
C ILE A 40 -20.14 13.04 -14.06
N CYS A 41 -21.22 12.29 -14.33
CA CYS A 41 -21.48 11.00 -13.69
C CYS A 41 -20.35 9.99 -13.96
N ALA A 42 -19.88 9.89 -15.20
CA ALA A 42 -18.77 9.01 -15.59
C ALA A 42 -17.46 9.36 -14.84
N GLY A 43 -17.16 10.65 -14.70
CA GLY A 43 -16.02 11.13 -13.93
C GLY A 43 -16.12 10.79 -12.44
N VAL A 44 -17.29 11.02 -11.82
CA VAL A 44 -17.53 10.68 -10.41
C VAL A 44 -17.37 9.17 -10.19
N LEU A 45 -17.94 8.34 -11.06
CA LEU A 45 -17.79 6.88 -10.98
C LEU A 45 -16.32 6.44 -11.14
N GLY A 46 -15.59 7.01 -12.10
CA GLY A 46 -14.16 6.72 -12.30
C GLY A 46 -13.30 7.09 -11.08
N SER A 47 -13.54 8.27 -10.50
CA SER A 47 -12.86 8.71 -9.28
C SER A 47 -13.20 7.83 -8.07
N GLY A 48 -14.47 7.42 -7.93
CA GLY A 48 -14.93 6.52 -6.88
C GLY A 48 -14.29 5.12 -6.98
N CYS A 49 -14.20 4.56 -8.19
CA CYS A 49 -13.51 3.30 -8.43
C CYS A 49 -12.03 3.38 -8.04
N THR A 50 -11.34 4.46 -8.43
CA THR A 50 -9.92 4.67 -8.07
C THR A 50 -9.74 4.79 -6.56
N ALA A 51 -10.63 5.52 -5.88
CA ALA A 51 -10.60 5.66 -4.43
C ALA A 51 -10.79 4.31 -3.72
N LEU A 52 -11.72 3.47 -4.19
CA LEU A 52 -11.91 2.12 -3.64
C LEU A 52 -10.67 1.25 -3.82
N VAL A 53 -10.06 1.27 -5.02
CA VAL A 53 -8.82 0.53 -5.30
C VAL A 53 -7.71 0.96 -4.34
N VAL A 54 -7.47 2.27 -4.20
CA VAL A 54 -6.45 2.80 -3.28
C VAL A 54 -6.75 2.41 -1.83
N ALA A 55 -8.02 2.48 -1.40
CA ALA A 55 -8.41 2.06 -0.04
C ALA A 55 -8.17 0.57 0.22
N VAL A 56 -8.45 -0.30 -0.76
CA VAL A 56 -8.17 -1.74 -0.66
C VAL A 56 -6.67 -1.99 -0.61
N PHE A 57 -5.89 -1.32 -1.46
CA PHE A 57 -4.43 -1.42 -1.42
C PHE A 57 -3.85 -0.94 -0.09
N ALA A 58 -4.34 0.17 0.48
CA ALA A 58 -3.91 0.66 1.78
C ALA A 58 -4.12 -0.39 2.89
N ARG A 59 -5.28 -1.06 2.91
CA ARG A 59 -5.57 -2.16 3.85
C ARG A 59 -4.62 -3.35 3.67
N LYS A 60 -4.28 -3.72 2.43
CA LYS A 60 -3.29 -4.77 2.15
C LYS A 60 -1.87 -4.36 2.59
N LEU A 61 -1.51 -3.09 2.41
CA LEU A 61 -0.23 -2.55 2.86
C LEU A 61 -0.13 -2.47 4.39
N GLU A 62 -1.23 -2.20 5.10
CA GLU A 62 -1.27 -2.28 6.57
C GLU A 62 -0.95 -3.68 7.08
N LEU A 63 -1.46 -4.73 6.42
CA LEU A 63 -1.06 -6.11 6.74
C LEU A 63 0.44 -6.33 6.52
N SER A 64 1.04 -5.78 5.47
CA SER A 64 2.50 -5.86 5.26
C SER A 64 3.31 -4.98 6.23
N LYS A 65 2.74 -3.91 6.79
CA LYS A 65 3.37 -3.18 7.91
C LYS A 65 3.51 -4.08 9.14
N ALA A 66 2.54 -4.96 9.41
CA ALA A 66 2.65 -5.96 10.47
C ALA A 66 3.83 -6.92 10.21
N GLU A 67 4.03 -7.34 8.97
CA GLU A 67 5.19 -8.15 8.58
C GLU A 67 6.52 -7.40 8.75
N LYS A 68 6.57 -6.09 8.44
CA LYS A 68 7.75 -5.26 8.71
C LYS A 68 8.09 -5.24 10.19
N HIS A 69 7.09 -5.17 11.06
CA HIS A 69 7.27 -5.26 12.50
C HIS A 69 7.96 -6.59 12.84
N VAL A 70 7.38 -7.73 12.44
CA VAL A 70 7.96 -9.06 12.70
C VAL A 70 9.39 -9.19 12.18
N LYS A 71 9.66 -8.74 10.95
CA LYS A 71 11.02 -8.74 10.36
C LYS A 71 12.01 -7.90 11.17
N TYR A 72 11.56 -6.74 11.68
CA TYR A 72 12.37 -5.89 12.54
C TYR A 72 12.71 -6.58 13.89
N TYR A 73 11.74 -7.19 14.55
CA TYR A 73 12.00 -7.93 15.80
C TYR A 73 12.93 -9.11 15.58
N ALA A 74 12.71 -9.91 14.53
CA ALA A 74 13.57 -11.04 14.20
C ALA A 74 15.02 -10.60 13.96
N ALA A 75 15.22 -9.52 13.20
CA ALA A 75 16.54 -8.92 12.99
C ALA A 75 17.18 -8.44 14.29
N ASN A 76 16.40 -7.83 15.19
CA ASN A 76 16.91 -7.35 16.47
C ASN A 76 17.30 -8.50 17.41
N VAL A 77 16.50 -9.57 17.48
CA VAL A 77 16.82 -10.77 18.28
C VAL A 77 18.09 -11.45 17.79
N LEU A 78 18.27 -11.58 16.47
CA LEU A 78 19.50 -12.12 15.90
C LEU A 78 20.72 -11.26 16.26
N ARG A 79 20.57 -9.93 16.18
CA ARG A 79 21.65 -8.99 16.56
C ARG A 79 22.03 -9.13 18.03
N GLU A 80 21.05 -9.20 18.93
CA GLU A 80 21.26 -9.38 20.36
C GLU A 80 21.91 -10.74 20.66
N THR A 81 21.44 -11.81 20.03
CA THR A 81 22.01 -13.16 20.18
C THR A 81 23.45 -13.22 19.70
N TRP A 82 23.76 -12.58 18.57
CA TRP A 82 25.12 -12.46 18.06
C TRP A 82 26.03 -11.66 18.99
N LEU A 83 25.54 -10.55 19.56
CA LEU A 83 26.29 -9.76 20.54
C LEU A 83 26.57 -10.57 21.81
N ILE A 84 25.59 -11.33 22.31
CA ILE A 84 25.80 -12.23 23.46
C ILE A 84 26.87 -13.27 23.11
N TYR A 85 26.80 -13.92 21.95
CA TYR A 85 27.82 -14.88 21.52
C TYR A 85 29.21 -14.24 21.47
N LYS A 86 29.32 -13.02 20.91
CA LYS A 86 30.57 -12.27 20.86
C LYS A 86 31.13 -11.97 22.25
N TYR A 87 30.33 -11.44 23.16
CA TYR A 87 30.79 -11.09 24.50
C TYR A 87 30.97 -12.29 25.45
N THR A 88 30.33 -13.42 25.16
CA THR A 88 30.40 -14.63 26.01
C THR A 88 31.48 -15.61 25.53
N LYS A 89 31.73 -15.69 24.22
CA LYS A 89 32.60 -16.72 23.63
C LYS A 89 33.83 -16.16 22.89
N LEU A 90 33.74 -14.95 22.34
CA LEU A 90 34.84 -14.32 21.58
C LEU A 90 35.65 -13.29 22.40
N VAL A 91 35.20 -12.93 23.61
CA VAL A 91 35.91 -12.02 24.53
C VAL A 91 36.57 -12.82 25.65
N LYS A 92 37.87 -12.55 25.91
CA LYS A 92 38.75 -13.26 26.85
C LYS A 92 38.31 -13.21 28.35
N ARG A 93 37.35 -12.36 28.71
CA ARG A 93 36.80 -12.21 30.09
C ARG A 93 35.28 -11.99 30.02
N VAL A 94 34.51 -13.00 30.43
CA VAL A 94 33.04 -12.94 30.51
C VAL A 94 32.63 -12.21 31.78
N ASN A 95 31.76 -11.20 31.65
CA ASN A 95 31.22 -10.45 32.79
C ASN A 95 29.79 -10.93 33.11
N PRO A 96 29.60 -11.84 34.09
CA PRO A 96 28.36 -12.61 34.29
C PRO A 96 27.13 -11.75 34.67
N SER A 97 27.36 -10.58 35.24
CA SER A 97 26.33 -9.61 35.61
C SER A 97 25.59 -9.02 34.39
N LYS A 98 26.29 -8.84 33.25
CA LYS A 98 25.66 -8.37 32.00
C LYS A 98 24.83 -9.47 31.33
N VAL A 99 25.32 -10.71 31.31
CA VAL A 99 24.60 -11.88 30.72
C VAL A 99 23.26 -12.09 31.41
N ARG A 100 23.22 -12.01 32.75
CA ARG A 100 21.99 -12.16 33.54
C ARG A 100 20.96 -11.03 33.33
N THR A 101 21.41 -9.88 32.83
CA THR A 101 20.53 -8.75 32.49
C THR A 101 19.89 -8.95 31.11
N HIS A 102 20.65 -9.47 30.14
CA HIS A 102 20.14 -9.82 28.82
C HIS A 102 19.16 -10.99 28.85
N GLN A 103 19.45 -12.06 29.62
CA GLN A 103 18.51 -13.18 29.79
C GLN A 103 17.18 -12.75 30.41
N ARG A 104 17.20 -11.83 31.39
CA ARG A 104 15.97 -11.29 31.99
C ARG A 104 15.13 -10.48 31.00
N LYS A 105 15.76 -9.69 30.11
CA LYS A 105 15.04 -8.96 29.06
C LYS A 105 14.42 -9.90 28.02
N PHE A 106 15.14 -10.96 27.63
CA PHE A 106 14.63 -11.96 26.71
C PHE A 106 13.41 -12.71 27.26
N LEU A 107 13.47 -13.17 28.52
CA LEU A 107 12.34 -13.85 29.17
C LEU A 107 11.11 -12.94 29.28
N ARG A 108 11.29 -11.64 29.57
CA ARG A 108 10.18 -10.67 29.59
C ARG A 108 9.57 -10.44 28.21
N ALA A 109 10.37 -10.44 27.15
CA ALA A 109 9.87 -10.29 25.78
C ALA A 109 9.01 -11.49 25.34
N ILE A 110 9.26 -12.68 25.88
CA ILE A 110 8.45 -13.89 25.63
C ILE A 110 7.19 -13.92 26.50
N HIS A 111 7.30 -13.56 27.79
CA HIS A 111 6.18 -13.63 28.72
C HIS A 111 5.21 -12.43 28.66
N GLY A 112 5.62 -11.28 28.14
CA GLY A 112 4.78 -10.07 28.06
C GLY A 112 3.78 -10.03 26.90
N GLN A 113 3.54 -11.17 26.24
CA GLN A 113 2.66 -11.32 25.08
C GLN A 113 1.48 -12.28 25.35
N VAL A 114 1.15 -12.52 26.64
CA VAL A 114 -0.08 -13.20 27.07
C VAL A 114 -0.92 -12.24 27.88
#